data_AF-A0A967C976-F1
#
_entry.id   AF-A0A967C976-F1
#
_cell.length_a   1.000
_cell.length_b   1.000
_cell.length_c   1.000
_cell.angle_alpha   90.00
_cell.angle_beta   90.00
_cell.angle_gamma   90.00
#
_symmetry.space_group_name_H-M   'P 1'
#
loop_
_entity.id
_entity.type
_entity.pdbx_description
1 polymer ?
#
loop_
_entity_poly.entity_id
_entity_poly.type
_entity_poly.pdbx_seq_one_letter_code
_entity_poly.pdbx_strand_id
1 'polypeptide(L)'
;MTSISTGVPVADARQIDTSKLKSGGIRELTGEEYRKFIDDMEKRLSVSYQTQPDTANHPAYQPYATVEVNGKVVARIDNHGWTQMSNSLGAKLSGKLPGMVNGQVGPALAQKRAEIIAEALGGKVVMAPTALTQPTFNNLPEPDIAVDQMAMHKDPLYLRLQKTKQIESQFRAQHIAQELDADDAKAADAAAIADGEAEAVEDGKSDAVRAFLEYMAKTPEERYFEAFLNSKGMTQEEFEALPPEEKQALMREFEDYVKQQVDKASAEQMARSAASKLL
;
A
#
# COMPACT_ATOMS: atom_id res chain seq x y z
N MET A 1 33.98 -33.27 16.75
CA MET A 1 33.14 -32.67 15.69
C MET A 1 31.72 -32.66 16.21
N THR A 2 31.22 -31.51 16.63
CA THR A 2 29.89 -31.41 17.28
C THR A 2 28.88 -31.07 16.20
N SER A 3 28.03 -32.04 15.86
CA SER A 3 26.94 -31.89 14.90
C SER A 3 25.93 -30.86 15.42
N ILE A 4 25.72 -29.79 14.66
CA ILE A 4 24.67 -28.81 14.92
C ILE A 4 23.39 -29.36 14.27
N SER A 5 22.55 -30.02 15.05
CA SER A 5 21.20 -30.41 14.63
C SER A 5 20.18 -29.44 15.23
N THR A 6 20.06 -28.26 14.66
CA THR A 6 18.91 -27.36 14.88
C THR A 6 18.14 -27.26 13.58
N GLY A 7 17.34 -28.28 13.27
CA GLY A 7 16.31 -28.21 12.25
C GLY A 7 15.08 -27.49 12.80
N VAL A 8 14.32 -26.82 11.94
CA VAL A 8 12.97 -26.33 12.28
C VAL A 8 12.12 -27.54 12.63
N PRO A 9 11.54 -27.64 13.83
CA PRO A 9 10.69 -28.76 14.20
C PRO A 9 9.42 -28.74 13.32
N VAL A 10 9.38 -29.64 12.33
CA VAL A 10 8.22 -29.82 11.42
C VAL A 10 7.18 -30.80 11.96
N ALA A 11 7.40 -31.37 13.15
CA ALA A 11 6.48 -32.32 13.77
C ALA A 11 5.08 -31.73 14.03
N ASP A 12 5.00 -30.42 14.27
CA ASP A 12 3.74 -29.68 14.47
C ASP A 12 3.31 -28.87 13.24
N ALA A 13 3.99 -29.03 12.10
CA ALA A 13 3.65 -28.31 10.88
C ALA A 13 2.28 -28.80 10.37
N ARG A 14 1.27 -27.93 10.44
CA ARG A 14 -0.04 -28.21 9.89
C ARG A 14 0.00 -28.01 8.38
N GLN A 15 -0.48 -28.99 7.62
CA GLN A 15 -0.76 -28.79 6.20
C GLN A 15 -1.78 -27.66 6.06
N ILE A 16 -1.57 -26.82 5.04
CA ILE A 16 -2.53 -25.77 4.70
C ILE A 16 -3.80 -26.47 4.22
N ASP A 17 -4.92 -26.21 4.90
CA ASP A 17 -6.22 -26.72 4.48
C ASP A 17 -6.70 -25.96 3.24
N THR A 18 -6.60 -26.62 2.09
CA THR A 18 -7.00 -26.08 0.78
C THR A 18 -8.47 -26.33 0.46
N SER A 19 -9.23 -27.04 1.31
CA SER A 19 -10.61 -27.45 1.01
C SER A 19 -11.58 -26.27 0.84
N LYS A 20 -11.25 -25.10 1.39
CA LYS A 20 -12.03 -23.86 1.30
C LYS A 20 -11.52 -22.90 0.22
N LEU A 21 -10.47 -23.25 -0.52
CA LEU A 21 -9.99 -22.40 -1.62
C LEU A 21 -10.99 -22.44 -2.77
N LYS A 22 -11.58 -21.28 -3.07
CA LYS A 22 -12.36 -21.08 -4.29
C LYS A 22 -11.39 -20.92 -5.46
N SER A 23 -11.27 -21.96 -6.28
CA SER A 23 -10.61 -21.88 -7.59
C SER A 23 -11.62 -21.30 -8.58
N GLY A 24 -11.57 -19.99 -8.80
CA GLY A 24 -12.31 -19.31 -9.86
C GLY A 24 -11.34 -18.68 -10.86
N GLY A 25 -11.69 -18.69 -12.14
CA GLY A 25 -10.94 -17.93 -13.14
C GLY A 25 -11.14 -16.43 -12.91
N ILE A 26 -10.15 -15.60 -13.23
CA ILE A 26 -10.28 -14.12 -13.16
C ILE A 26 -11.53 -13.62 -13.91
N ARG A 27 -11.97 -14.36 -14.94
CA ARG A 27 -13.16 -14.09 -15.78
C ARG A 27 -14.50 -14.31 -15.06
N GLU A 28 -14.51 -14.99 -13.93
CA GLU A 28 -15.71 -15.33 -13.16
C GLU A 28 -15.90 -14.40 -11.96
N LEU A 29 -14.95 -13.49 -11.72
CA LEU A 29 -15.02 -12.50 -10.66
C LEU A 29 -16.09 -11.45 -10.99
N THR A 30 -16.85 -11.03 -9.99
CA THR A 30 -17.69 -9.83 -10.12
C THR A 30 -16.81 -8.59 -10.31
N GLY A 31 -17.37 -7.49 -10.81
CA GLY A 31 -16.59 -6.28 -11.07
C GLY A 31 -15.87 -5.71 -9.83
N GLU A 32 -16.44 -5.87 -8.64
CA GLU A 32 -15.77 -5.46 -7.39
C GLU A 32 -14.64 -6.41 -7.00
N GLU A 33 -14.87 -7.72 -7.08
CA GLU A 33 -13.85 -8.73 -6.77
C GLU A 33 -12.68 -8.65 -7.74
N TYR A 34 -12.94 -8.35 -9.01
CA TYR A 34 -11.92 -8.15 -10.02
C TYR A 34 -11.06 -6.92 -9.74
N ARG A 35 -11.67 -5.76 -9.46
CA ARG A 35 -10.93 -4.53 -9.10
C ARG A 35 -10.03 -4.76 -7.89
N LYS A 36 -10.61 -5.35 -6.83
CA LYS A 36 -9.86 -5.71 -5.62
C LYS A 36 -8.70 -6.66 -5.93
N PHE A 37 -8.91 -7.65 -6.80
CA PHE A 37 -7.85 -8.56 -7.23
C PHE A 37 -6.71 -7.83 -7.94
N ILE A 38 -7.02 -6.91 -8.86
CA ILE A 38 -6.02 -6.13 -9.59
C ILE A 38 -5.25 -5.20 -8.63
N ASP A 39 -5.93 -4.52 -7.71
CA ASP A 39 -5.28 -3.66 -6.71
C ASP A 39 -4.40 -4.47 -5.75
N ASP A 40 -4.86 -5.64 -5.33
CA ASP A 40 -4.07 -6.58 -4.51
C ASP A 40 -2.84 -7.10 -5.29
N MET A 41 -2.90 -7.21 -6.62
CA MET A 41 -1.74 -7.54 -7.47
C MET A 41 -0.76 -6.37 -7.58
N GLU A 42 -1.24 -5.16 -7.80
CA GLU A 42 -0.41 -3.96 -7.89
C GLU A 42 0.29 -3.67 -6.56
N LYS A 43 -0.41 -3.83 -5.43
CA LYS A 43 0.18 -3.72 -4.09
C LYS A 43 1.24 -4.79 -3.81
N ARG A 44 1.03 -6.02 -4.29
CA ARG A 44 2.07 -7.07 -4.18
C ARG A 44 3.29 -6.75 -5.04
N LEU A 45 3.07 -6.17 -6.21
CA LEU A 45 4.14 -5.70 -7.06
C LEU A 45 4.92 -4.58 -6.39
N SER A 46 4.26 -3.58 -5.81
CA SER A 46 4.93 -2.48 -5.12
C SER A 46 5.80 -2.95 -3.95
N VAL A 47 5.36 -3.96 -3.18
CA VAL A 47 6.18 -4.60 -2.14
C VAL A 47 7.49 -5.17 -2.72
N SER A 48 7.46 -5.72 -3.94
CA SER A 48 8.64 -6.29 -4.58
C SER A 48 9.66 -5.23 -5.03
N TYR A 49 9.21 -3.97 -5.14
CA TYR A 49 10.01 -2.80 -5.48
C TYR A 49 10.30 -1.90 -4.28
N GLN A 50 9.99 -2.34 -3.07
CA GLN A 50 10.41 -1.63 -1.86
C GLN A 50 11.92 -1.72 -1.71
N THR A 51 12.56 -0.58 -1.59
CA THR A 51 13.95 -0.50 -1.13
C THR A 51 13.96 -0.58 0.38
N GLN A 52 14.86 -1.41 0.92
CA GLN A 52 15.02 -1.50 2.36
C GLN A 52 15.52 -0.14 2.90
N PRO A 53 14.87 0.42 3.92
CA PRO A 53 15.29 1.70 4.48
C PRO A 53 16.74 1.61 4.96
N ASP A 54 17.51 2.69 4.76
CA ASP A 54 18.83 2.79 5.38
C ASP A 54 18.67 2.96 6.90
N THR A 55 18.86 1.85 7.62
CA THR A 55 18.77 1.81 9.07
C THR A 55 20.12 1.99 9.75
N ALA A 56 21.22 2.16 9.00
CA ALA A 56 22.57 2.19 9.56
C ALA A 56 22.77 3.30 10.60
N ASN A 57 22.13 4.45 10.39
CA ASN A 57 22.19 5.62 11.27
C ASN A 57 20.93 5.82 12.11
N HIS A 58 19.95 4.91 12.01
CA HIS A 58 18.69 5.09 12.68
C HIS A 58 18.84 4.86 14.21
N PRO A 59 18.39 5.78 15.09
CA PRO A 59 18.65 5.72 16.53
C PRO A 59 18.20 4.42 17.23
N ALA A 60 17.14 3.78 16.72
CA ALA A 60 16.65 2.51 17.26
C ALA A 60 17.67 1.37 17.21
N TYR A 61 18.61 1.39 16.25
CA TYR A 61 19.61 0.34 16.07
C TYR A 61 21.01 0.74 16.57
N GLN A 62 21.13 1.95 17.12
CA GLN A 62 22.37 2.38 17.75
C GLN A 62 22.62 1.63 19.07
N PRO A 63 23.88 1.50 19.50
CA PRO A 63 24.21 0.82 20.75
C PRO A 63 23.45 1.39 21.95
N TYR A 64 22.88 0.53 22.78
CA TYR A 64 22.30 0.88 24.07
C TYR A 64 23.29 0.59 25.19
N ALA A 65 23.84 -0.64 25.22
CA ALA A 65 24.80 -1.04 26.23
C ALA A 65 25.69 -2.19 25.74
N THR A 66 26.82 -2.36 26.41
CA THR A 66 27.65 -3.57 26.32
C THR A 66 27.72 -4.25 27.67
N VAL A 67 27.84 -5.58 27.67
CA VAL A 67 28.16 -6.35 28.88
C VAL A 67 29.62 -6.72 28.84
N GLU A 68 30.34 -6.41 29.91
CA GLU A 68 31.77 -6.68 30.07
C GLU A 68 32.03 -7.69 31.19
N VAL A 69 32.91 -8.65 30.91
CA VAL A 69 33.42 -9.62 31.91
C VAL A 69 34.95 -9.51 31.88
N ASN A 70 35.57 -9.21 33.02
CA ASN A 70 37.02 -9.00 33.13
C ASN A 70 37.59 -8.00 32.09
N GLY A 71 36.84 -6.93 31.80
CA GLY A 71 37.24 -5.90 30.83
C GLY A 71 37.07 -6.28 29.35
N LYS A 72 36.47 -7.45 29.05
CA LYS A 72 36.16 -7.87 27.67
C LYS A 72 34.66 -7.80 27.40
N VAL A 73 34.28 -7.18 26.28
CA VAL A 73 32.89 -7.15 25.81
C VAL A 73 32.45 -8.55 25.39
N VAL A 74 31.41 -9.07 26.04
CA VAL A 74 30.83 -10.39 25.78
C VAL A 74 29.46 -10.34 25.10
N ALA A 75 28.77 -9.20 25.21
CA ALA A 75 27.52 -8.94 24.50
C ALA A 75 27.38 -7.45 24.17
N ARG A 76 26.74 -7.15 23.03
CA ARG A 76 26.29 -5.81 22.64
C ARG A 76 24.78 -5.81 22.51
N ILE A 77 24.14 -4.77 23.02
CA ILE A 77 22.70 -4.60 22.99
C ILE A 77 22.40 -3.25 22.35
N ASP A 78 21.47 -3.20 21.39
CA ASP A 78 21.01 -1.95 20.77
C ASP A 78 19.77 -1.37 21.47
N ASN A 79 19.35 -0.17 21.06
CA ASN A 79 18.17 0.50 21.63
C ASN A 79 16.87 -0.27 21.39
N HIS A 80 16.78 -1.10 20.34
CA HIS A 80 15.63 -1.97 20.07
C HIS A 80 15.58 -3.19 21.02
N GLY A 81 16.71 -3.49 21.68
CA GLY A 81 16.89 -4.59 22.60
C GLY A 81 17.43 -5.86 21.94
N TRP A 82 17.83 -5.82 20.67
CA TRP A 82 18.51 -6.95 20.05
C TRP A 82 19.90 -7.14 20.65
N THR A 83 20.34 -8.40 20.71
CA THR A 83 21.58 -8.74 21.38
C THR A 83 22.51 -9.50 20.45
N GLN A 84 23.72 -8.97 20.31
CA GLN A 84 24.83 -9.63 19.63
C GLN A 84 25.74 -10.29 20.67
N MET A 85 25.93 -11.60 20.56
CA MET A 85 26.82 -12.37 21.44
C MET A 85 27.32 -13.63 20.72
N SER A 86 28.29 -14.34 21.31
CA SER A 86 28.76 -15.62 20.77
C SER A 86 27.67 -16.71 20.82
N ASN A 87 27.67 -17.63 19.87
CA ASN A 87 26.71 -18.76 19.82
C ASN A 87 26.72 -19.60 21.11
N SER A 88 27.90 -19.84 21.68
CA SER A 88 28.04 -20.56 22.95
C SER A 88 27.36 -19.84 24.12
N LEU A 89 27.39 -18.50 24.11
CA LEU A 89 26.71 -17.70 25.14
C LEU A 89 25.19 -17.69 24.88
N GLY A 90 24.77 -17.53 23.64
CA GLY A 90 23.35 -17.61 23.24
C GLY A 90 22.71 -18.93 23.65
N ALA A 91 23.40 -20.06 23.46
CA ALA A 91 22.92 -21.37 23.87
C ALA A 91 22.71 -21.47 25.41
N LYS A 92 23.63 -20.91 26.21
CA LYS A 92 23.52 -20.90 27.68
C LYS A 92 22.38 -20.01 28.20
N LEU A 93 22.01 -18.99 27.43
CA LEU A 93 20.97 -18.03 27.75
C LEU A 93 19.64 -18.33 27.03
N SER A 94 19.56 -19.43 26.31
CA SER A 94 18.35 -19.86 25.60
C SER A 94 17.17 -19.96 26.59
N GLY A 95 16.05 -19.33 26.26
CA GLY A 95 14.86 -19.25 27.11
C GLY A 95 14.95 -18.30 28.31
N LYS A 96 16.11 -17.67 28.57
CA LYS A 96 16.29 -16.74 29.70
C LYS A 96 16.12 -15.28 29.32
N LEU A 97 16.39 -14.92 28.07
CA LEU A 97 16.24 -13.55 27.59
C LEU A 97 14.78 -13.28 27.23
N PRO A 98 14.14 -12.26 27.82
CA PRO A 98 12.76 -11.93 27.50
C PRO A 98 12.62 -11.48 26.05
N GLY A 99 11.47 -11.76 25.44
CA GLY A 99 11.10 -11.23 24.11
C GLY A 99 10.62 -9.79 24.16
N MET A 100 9.99 -9.39 25.27
CA MET A 100 9.40 -8.06 25.52
C MET A 100 9.42 -7.75 27.01
N VAL A 101 9.33 -6.48 27.37
CA VAL A 101 9.09 -6.01 28.74
C VAL A 101 7.83 -5.16 28.71
N ASN A 102 6.84 -5.49 29.55
CA ASN A 102 5.53 -4.82 29.57
C ASN A 102 4.84 -4.77 28.18
N GLY A 103 5.00 -5.83 27.37
CA GLY A 103 4.45 -5.91 26.02
C GLY A 103 5.17 -5.03 24.98
N GLN A 104 6.30 -4.42 25.33
CA GLN A 104 7.06 -3.52 24.47
C GLN A 104 8.48 -4.02 24.22
N VAL A 105 9.01 -3.67 23.05
CA VAL A 105 10.44 -3.72 22.71
C VAL A 105 11.08 -2.35 23.00
N GLY A 106 12.39 -2.23 22.83
CA GLY A 106 13.09 -0.95 23.02
C GLY A 106 14.01 -0.92 24.26
N PRO A 107 14.35 0.28 24.76
CA PRO A 107 15.34 0.45 25.82
C PRO A 107 15.07 -0.31 27.12
N ALA A 108 13.79 -0.47 27.52
CA ALA A 108 13.45 -1.26 28.70
C ALA A 108 13.78 -2.75 28.52
N LEU A 109 13.54 -3.28 27.32
CA LEU A 109 13.94 -4.64 26.94
C LEU A 109 15.47 -4.76 26.87
N ALA A 110 16.13 -3.76 26.28
CA ALA A 110 17.58 -3.71 26.17
C ALA A 110 18.25 -3.76 27.55
N GLN A 111 17.76 -2.93 28.48
CA GLN A 111 18.21 -2.92 29.88
C GLN A 111 18.04 -4.29 30.52
N LYS A 112 16.83 -4.87 30.44
CA LYS A 112 16.56 -6.15 31.10
C LYS A 112 17.43 -7.29 30.57
N ARG A 113 17.69 -7.31 29.25
CA ARG A 113 18.60 -8.28 28.63
C ARG A 113 20.04 -8.05 29.10
N ALA A 114 20.52 -6.82 29.13
CA ALA A 114 21.87 -6.49 29.60
C ALA A 114 22.08 -6.93 31.06
N GLU A 115 21.12 -6.68 31.94
CA GLU A 115 21.13 -7.11 33.34
C GLU A 115 21.22 -8.64 33.47
N ILE A 116 20.35 -9.39 32.76
CA ILE A 116 20.34 -10.86 32.80
C ILE A 116 21.66 -11.43 32.31
N ILE A 117 22.24 -10.87 31.24
CA ILE A 117 23.52 -11.32 30.70
C ILE A 117 24.66 -11.02 31.68
N ALA A 118 24.66 -9.83 32.29
CA ALA A 118 25.66 -9.45 33.28
C ALA A 118 25.59 -10.36 34.51
N GLU A 119 24.39 -10.58 35.06
CA GLU A 119 24.17 -11.46 36.21
C GLU A 119 24.62 -12.90 35.92
N ALA A 120 24.25 -13.44 34.76
CA ALA A 120 24.60 -14.81 34.37
C ALA A 120 26.11 -15.04 34.19
N LEU A 121 26.89 -13.97 33.97
CA LEU A 121 28.32 -14.05 33.68
C LEU A 121 29.21 -13.43 34.77
N GLY A 122 28.62 -12.85 35.82
CA GLY A 122 29.35 -12.03 36.79
C GLY A 122 30.00 -10.81 36.14
N GLY A 123 29.36 -10.27 35.10
CA GLY A 123 29.82 -9.10 34.35
C GLY A 123 29.21 -7.79 34.86
N LYS A 124 29.54 -6.70 34.18
CA LYS A 124 28.95 -5.37 34.38
C LYS A 124 28.31 -4.85 33.10
N VAL A 125 27.24 -4.09 33.25
CA VAL A 125 26.62 -3.34 32.13
C VAL A 125 27.34 -2.01 31.98
N VAL A 126 27.73 -1.68 30.75
CA VAL A 126 28.33 -0.40 30.37
C VAL A 126 27.41 0.26 29.36
N MET A 127 26.82 1.40 29.74
CA MET A 127 25.90 2.15 28.90
C MET A 127 26.64 2.85 27.75
N ALA A 128 26.01 2.87 26.58
CA ALA A 128 26.50 3.62 25.43
C ALA A 128 26.03 5.08 25.49
N PRO A 129 26.77 6.04 24.90
CA PRO A 129 26.32 7.43 24.76
C PRO A 129 25.03 7.58 23.95
N THR A 130 24.74 6.62 23.09
CA THR A 130 23.55 6.54 22.23
C THR A 130 22.35 5.87 22.89
N ALA A 131 22.44 5.50 24.18
CA ALA A 131 21.36 4.86 24.89
C ALA A 131 20.14 5.79 25.02
N LEU A 132 18.99 5.32 24.52
CA LEU A 132 17.73 6.06 24.57
C LEU A 132 16.91 5.72 25.81
N THR A 133 15.97 6.59 26.16
CA THR A 133 14.87 6.27 27.08
C THR A 133 13.73 5.61 26.32
N GLN A 134 12.89 4.82 27.00
CA GLN A 134 11.73 4.20 26.37
C GLN A 134 10.77 5.23 25.72
N PRO A 135 10.42 6.37 26.37
CA PRO A 135 9.62 7.40 25.72
C PRO A 135 10.28 8.00 24.47
N THR A 136 11.60 8.21 24.48
CA THR A 136 12.31 8.71 23.30
C THR A 136 12.27 7.69 22.16
N PHE A 137 12.46 6.41 22.47
CA PHE A 137 12.38 5.32 21.49
C PHE A 137 10.99 5.20 20.86
N ASN A 138 9.93 5.26 21.69
CA ASN A 138 8.54 5.16 21.23
C ASN A 138 8.13 6.31 20.30
N ASN A 139 8.85 7.43 20.33
CA ASN A 139 8.60 8.60 19.49
C ASN A 139 9.59 8.72 18.31
N LEU A 140 10.40 7.69 18.05
CA LEU A 140 11.26 7.70 16.87
C LEU A 140 10.39 7.63 15.59
N PRO A 141 10.79 8.33 14.52
CA PRO A 141 10.14 8.17 13.22
C PRO A 141 10.29 6.72 12.76
N GLU A 142 9.27 6.18 12.10
CA GLU A 142 9.41 4.89 11.42
C GLU A 142 10.35 5.05 10.21
N PRO A 143 11.21 4.06 9.91
CA PRO A 143 12.05 4.11 8.72
C PRO A 143 11.19 4.15 7.46
N ASP A 144 11.39 5.15 6.61
CA ASP A 144 10.63 5.31 5.37
C ASP A 144 10.92 4.18 4.38
N ILE A 145 9.90 3.41 4.06
CA ILE A 145 9.96 2.39 3.01
C ILE A 145 9.72 3.10 1.67
N ALA A 146 10.79 3.37 0.93
CA ALA A 146 10.67 3.90 -0.43
C ALA A 146 10.36 2.77 -1.42
N VAL A 147 9.51 3.04 -2.39
CA VAL A 147 9.25 2.16 -3.54
C VAL A 147 9.97 2.73 -4.74
N ASP A 148 10.77 1.93 -5.45
CA ASP A 148 11.34 2.31 -6.74
C ASP A 148 10.24 2.29 -7.81
N GLN A 149 9.48 3.38 -7.87
CA GLN A 149 8.36 3.52 -8.80
C GLN A 149 8.82 3.45 -10.26
N MET A 150 10.03 3.93 -10.57
CA MET A 150 10.55 3.90 -11.94
C MET A 150 10.81 2.46 -12.39
N ALA A 151 11.43 1.64 -11.53
CA ALA A 151 11.63 0.23 -11.83
C ALA A 151 10.29 -0.53 -11.88
N MET A 152 9.39 -0.25 -10.93
CA MET A 152 8.05 -0.85 -10.89
C MET A 152 7.25 -0.58 -12.17
N HIS A 153 7.22 0.66 -12.66
CA HIS A 153 6.47 1.03 -13.87
C HIS A 153 7.04 0.42 -15.16
N LYS A 154 8.31 0.00 -15.13
CA LYS A 154 8.97 -0.72 -16.23
C LYS A 154 8.74 -2.24 -16.15
N ASP A 155 8.16 -2.74 -15.06
CA ASP A 155 7.90 -4.16 -14.88
C ASP A 155 6.83 -4.64 -15.88
N PRO A 156 7.06 -5.74 -16.62
CA PRO A 156 6.06 -6.31 -17.53
C PRO A 156 4.72 -6.65 -16.85
N LEU A 157 4.73 -7.03 -15.58
CA LEU A 157 3.52 -7.29 -14.79
C LEU A 157 2.74 -6.00 -14.54
N TYR A 158 3.42 -4.89 -14.21
CA TYR A 158 2.77 -3.59 -14.07
C TYR A 158 2.06 -3.18 -15.36
N LEU A 159 2.78 -3.26 -16.49
CA LEU A 159 2.22 -2.96 -17.82
C LEU A 159 1.02 -3.85 -18.16
N ARG A 160 1.08 -5.14 -17.80
CA ARG A 160 -0.04 -6.06 -17.98
C ARG A 160 -1.23 -5.68 -17.12
N LEU A 161 -1.02 -5.30 -15.85
CA LEU A 161 -2.09 -4.85 -14.96
C LEU A 161 -2.76 -3.58 -15.52
N GLN A 162 -1.99 -2.62 -16.01
CA GLN A 162 -2.51 -1.41 -16.64
C GLN A 162 -3.36 -1.72 -17.89
N LYS A 163 -2.85 -2.58 -18.78
CA LYS A 163 -3.64 -3.04 -19.94
C LYS A 163 -4.92 -3.76 -19.53
N THR A 164 -4.87 -4.51 -18.44
CA THR A 164 -6.00 -5.26 -17.89
C THR A 164 -7.07 -4.33 -17.32
N LYS A 165 -6.67 -3.22 -16.66
CA LYS A 165 -7.56 -2.13 -16.22
C LYS A 165 -8.23 -1.45 -17.43
N GLN A 166 -7.47 -1.15 -18.49
CA GLN A 166 -8.00 -0.54 -19.71
C GLN A 166 -9.05 -1.42 -20.41
N ILE A 167 -8.77 -2.73 -20.56
CA ILE A 167 -9.71 -3.68 -21.17
C ILE A 167 -11.01 -3.77 -20.36
N GLU A 168 -10.93 -3.78 -19.02
CA GLU A 168 -12.14 -3.79 -18.18
C GLU A 168 -12.97 -2.52 -18.38
N SER A 169 -12.32 -1.36 -18.38
CA SER A 169 -12.98 -0.08 -18.63
C SER A 169 -13.72 -0.08 -19.98
N GLN A 170 -13.04 -0.55 -21.05
CA GLN A 170 -13.64 -0.67 -22.38
C GLN A 170 -14.81 -1.66 -22.42
N PHE A 171 -14.66 -2.83 -21.79
CA PHE A 171 -15.72 -3.84 -21.73
C PHE A 171 -16.96 -3.31 -20.98
N ARG A 172 -16.74 -2.62 -19.86
CA ARG A 172 -17.83 -1.99 -19.09
C ARG A 172 -18.54 -0.91 -19.90
N ALA A 173 -17.79 -0.06 -20.61
CA ALA A 173 -18.37 0.96 -21.48
C ALA A 173 -19.25 0.34 -22.59
N GLN A 174 -18.79 -0.75 -23.21
CA GLN A 174 -19.57 -1.49 -24.21
C GLN A 174 -20.84 -2.12 -23.61
N HIS A 175 -20.73 -2.74 -22.43
CA HIS A 175 -21.88 -3.37 -21.79
C HIS A 175 -22.94 -2.36 -21.36
N ILE A 176 -22.52 -1.21 -20.83
CA ILE A 176 -23.43 -0.10 -20.51
C ILE A 176 -24.12 0.42 -21.79
N ALA A 177 -23.38 0.57 -22.88
CA ALA A 177 -23.96 0.99 -24.16
C ALA A 177 -25.01 -0.01 -24.68
N GLN A 178 -24.75 -1.32 -24.55
CA GLN A 178 -25.69 -2.37 -24.95
C GLN A 178 -26.93 -2.47 -24.04
N GLU A 179 -26.77 -2.25 -22.74
CA GLU A 179 -27.89 -2.27 -21.79
C GLU A 179 -28.85 -1.10 -22.02
N LEU A 180 -28.31 0.07 -22.37
CA LEU A 180 -29.10 1.23 -22.79
C LEU A 180 -29.81 0.97 -24.14
N ASP A 181 -29.12 0.36 -25.12
CA ASP A 181 -29.73 0.00 -26.41
C ASP A 181 -30.85 -1.07 -26.22
N ALA A 182 -30.75 -1.94 -25.21
CA ALA A 182 -31.77 -2.95 -24.89
C ALA A 182 -32.98 -2.39 -24.13
N ASP A 183 -32.79 -1.36 -23.30
CA ASP A 183 -33.89 -0.64 -22.66
C ASP A 183 -34.63 0.28 -23.65
N ASP A 184 -33.92 0.87 -24.62
CA ASP A 184 -34.54 1.58 -25.75
C ASP A 184 -35.31 0.61 -26.68
N ALA A 185 -34.82 -0.61 -26.88
CA ALA A 185 -35.55 -1.64 -27.63
C ALA A 185 -36.82 -2.15 -26.90
N LYS A 186 -36.80 -2.23 -25.56
CA LYS A 186 -38.00 -2.54 -24.75
C LYS A 186 -38.99 -1.37 -24.67
N ALA A 187 -38.50 -0.13 -24.70
CA ALA A 187 -39.35 1.05 -24.80
C ALA A 187 -40.02 1.16 -26.19
N ALA A 188 -39.33 0.75 -27.25
CA ALA A 188 -39.88 0.67 -28.60
C ALA A 188 -40.93 -0.44 -28.75
N ASP A 189 -40.78 -1.59 -28.10
CA ASP A 189 -41.75 -2.69 -28.15
C ASP A 189 -43.04 -2.37 -27.35
N ALA A 190 -42.95 -1.52 -26.32
CA ALA A 190 -44.11 -0.98 -25.60
C ALA A 190 -44.87 0.12 -26.39
N ALA A 191 -44.20 0.80 -27.31
CA ALA A 191 -44.78 1.84 -28.15
C ALA A 191 -45.46 1.31 -29.43
N ALA A 192 -45.18 0.06 -29.84
CA ALA A 192 -45.69 -0.55 -31.06
C ALA A 192 -47.17 -1.01 -31.02
N ILE A 193 -47.89 -0.81 -29.91
CA ILE A 193 -49.34 -1.11 -29.79
C ILE A 193 -50.23 0.13 -30.05
N ALA A 194 -49.66 1.31 -30.36
CA ALA A 194 -50.43 2.50 -30.71
C ALA A 194 -50.10 2.98 -32.14
N ASP A 195 -50.97 2.59 -33.07
CA ASP A 195 -51.26 3.12 -34.40
C ASP A 195 -50.49 4.37 -34.92
N GLY A 196 -49.99 4.26 -36.16
CA GLY A 196 -50.19 5.31 -37.18
C GLY A 196 -49.08 6.33 -37.47
N GLU A 197 -48.40 6.12 -38.60
CA GLU A 197 -47.84 7.11 -39.54
C GLU A 197 -46.66 8.05 -39.13
N ALA A 198 -45.48 7.63 -39.58
CA ALA A 198 -44.36 8.38 -40.20
C ALA A 198 -44.02 9.82 -39.76
N GLU A 199 -42.83 10.00 -39.18
CA GLU A 199 -41.74 10.76 -39.81
C GLU A 199 -40.37 10.35 -39.20
N ALA A 200 -39.34 10.27 -40.05
CA ALA A 200 -38.02 9.76 -39.73
C ALA A 200 -37.19 10.75 -38.89
N VAL A 201 -36.58 10.26 -37.81
CA VAL A 201 -35.45 10.93 -37.13
C VAL A 201 -34.38 9.89 -36.82
N GLU A 202 -33.17 10.14 -37.33
CA GLU A 202 -31.95 9.35 -37.11
C GLU A 202 -31.48 9.38 -35.64
N ASP A 203 -30.93 8.23 -35.23
CA ASP A 203 -29.88 8.02 -34.21
C ASP A 203 -29.99 8.82 -32.90
N GLY A 204 -30.86 8.36 -32.01
CA GLY A 204 -31.15 8.96 -30.71
C GLY A 204 -30.20 8.55 -29.58
N LYS A 205 -28.90 8.84 -29.66
CA LYS A 205 -28.07 8.99 -28.44
C LYS A 205 -27.83 10.48 -28.24
N SER A 206 -28.59 11.13 -27.34
CA SER A 206 -28.31 12.54 -27.03
C SER A 206 -26.87 12.69 -26.53
N ASP A 207 -26.11 13.60 -27.14
CA ASP A 207 -24.67 13.80 -26.89
C ASP A 207 -24.35 13.97 -25.40
N ALA A 208 -25.28 14.57 -24.65
CA ALA A 208 -25.19 14.79 -23.22
C ALA A 208 -25.16 13.49 -22.39
N VAL A 209 -25.89 12.45 -22.80
CA VAL A 209 -25.93 11.17 -22.09
C VAL A 209 -24.64 10.38 -22.32
N ARG A 210 -24.10 10.43 -23.55
CA ARG A 210 -22.80 9.84 -23.88
C ARG A 210 -21.65 10.49 -23.10
N ALA A 211 -21.61 11.82 -23.09
CA ALA A 211 -20.62 12.58 -22.31
C ALA A 211 -20.72 12.29 -20.81
N PHE A 212 -21.93 12.11 -20.28
CA PHE A 212 -22.15 11.76 -18.87
C PHE A 212 -21.65 10.35 -18.52
N LEU A 213 -21.89 9.36 -19.38
CA LEU A 213 -21.45 7.98 -19.17
C LEU A 213 -19.94 7.84 -19.30
N GLU A 214 -19.32 8.53 -20.26
CA GLU A 214 -17.87 8.66 -20.37
C GLU A 214 -17.27 9.30 -19.11
N TYR A 215 -17.91 10.35 -18.58
CA TYR A 215 -17.50 10.98 -17.34
C TYR A 215 -17.64 10.07 -16.10
N MET A 216 -18.62 9.16 -16.08
CA MET A 216 -18.85 8.21 -14.97
C MET A 216 -17.98 6.95 -15.04
N ALA A 217 -17.50 6.58 -16.23
CA ALA A 217 -16.60 5.45 -16.45
C ALA A 217 -15.14 5.75 -16.09
N LYS A 218 -14.77 7.03 -15.92
CA LYS A 218 -13.43 7.47 -15.55
C LYS A 218 -13.14 7.18 -14.08
N THR A 219 -11.93 6.69 -13.80
CA THR A 219 -11.40 6.56 -12.44
C THR A 219 -11.32 7.94 -11.76
N PRO A 220 -11.34 8.01 -10.42
CA PRO A 220 -11.18 9.27 -9.71
C PRO A 220 -9.92 10.03 -10.15
N GLU A 221 -8.80 9.32 -10.36
CA GLU A 221 -7.56 9.93 -10.86
C GLU A 221 -7.72 10.50 -12.28
N GLU A 222 -8.33 9.77 -13.21
CA GLU A 222 -8.57 10.25 -14.58
C GLU A 222 -9.51 11.47 -14.61
N ARG A 223 -10.50 11.53 -13.71
CA ARG A 223 -11.40 12.68 -13.59
C ARG A 223 -10.68 13.93 -13.10
N TYR A 224 -9.80 13.79 -12.10
CA TYR A 224 -8.99 14.91 -11.64
C TYR A 224 -8.01 15.34 -12.72
N PHE A 225 -7.41 14.40 -13.43
CA PHE A 225 -6.44 14.69 -14.48
C PHE A 225 -7.09 15.43 -15.66
N GLU A 226 -8.25 14.98 -16.11
CA GLU A 226 -9.02 15.68 -17.14
C GLU A 226 -9.51 17.06 -16.68
N ALA A 227 -9.98 17.20 -15.44
CA ALA A 227 -10.37 18.49 -14.88
C ALA A 227 -9.16 19.45 -14.81
N PHE A 228 -7.97 18.93 -14.49
CA PHE A 228 -6.72 19.67 -14.48
C PHE A 228 -6.32 20.12 -15.90
N LEU A 229 -6.32 19.21 -16.88
CA LEU A 229 -6.03 19.54 -18.28
C LEU A 229 -7.02 20.57 -18.84
N ASN A 230 -8.32 20.40 -18.59
CA ASN A 230 -9.36 21.36 -18.97
C ASN A 230 -9.13 22.73 -18.32
N SER A 231 -8.67 22.79 -17.06
CA SER A 231 -8.35 24.05 -16.38
C SER A 231 -7.16 24.78 -17.01
N LYS A 232 -6.27 24.05 -17.68
CA LYS A 232 -5.12 24.55 -18.43
C LYS A 232 -5.45 24.80 -19.91
N GLY A 233 -6.70 24.54 -20.33
CA GLY A 233 -7.16 24.73 -21.70
C GLY A 233 -6.54 23.74 -22.69
N MET A 234 -6.16 22.55 -22.22
CA MET A 234 -5.51 21.52 -23.01
C MET A 234 -6.28 20.21 -22.93
N THR A 235 -6.20 19.44 -24.00
CA THR A 235 -6.82 18.12 -24.13
C THR A 235 -5.83 17.01 -23.80
N GLN A 236 -6.33 15.80 -23.58
CA GLN A 236 -5.49 14.65 -23.30
C GLN A 236 -4.55 14.30 -24.47
N GLU A 237 -5.02 14.48 -25.71
CA GLU A 237 -4.20 14.28 -26.91
C GLU A 237 -3.07 15.30 -27.01
N GLU A 238 -3.33 16.56 -26.66
CA GLU A 238 -2.30 17.60 -26.61
C GLU A 238 -1.28 17.32 -25.51
N PHE A 239 -1.74 16.85 -24.33
CA PHE A 239 -0.83 16.40 -23.26
C PHE A 239 0.07 15.26 -23.74
N GLU A 240 -0.47 14.27 -24.44
CA GLU A 240 0.30 13.14 -25.00
C GLU A 240 1.24 13.56 -26.13
N ALA A 241 0.99 14.67 -26.81
CA ALA A 241 1.89 15.25 -27.81
C ALA A 241 3.04 16.08 -27.21
N LEU A 242 2.99 16.41 -25.90
CA LEU A 242 4.01 17.24 -25.26
C LEU A 242 5.39 16.52 -25.17
N PRO A 243 6.49 17.30 -25.20
CA PRO A 243 7.83 16.81 -24.87
C PRO A 243 7.87 16.20 -23.46
N PRO A 244 8.76 15.22 -23.21
CA PRO A 244 8.83 14.52 -21.92
C PRO A 244 9.13 15.45 -20.73
N GLU A 245 9.87 16.55 -20.91
CA GLU A 245 10.10 17.54 -19.85
C GLU A 245 8.84 18.31 -19.47
N GLU A 246 8.02 18.70 -20.45
CA GLU A 246 6.78 19.45 -20.22
C GLU A 246 5.69 18.57 -19.61
N LYS A 247 5.62 17.30 -20.00
CA LYS A 247 4.76 16.30 -19.35
C LYS A 247 5.10 16.13 -17.88
N GLN A 248 6.39 16.07 -17.53
CA GLN A 248 6.82 15.94 -16.14
C GLN A 248 6.50 17.19 -15.31
N ALA A 249 6.64 18.39 -15.89
CA ALA A 249 6.25 19.63 -15.22
C ALA A 249 4.74 19.64 -14.94
N LEU A 250 3.93 19.24 -15.92
CA LEU A 250 2.49 19.14 -15.75
C LEU A 250 2.06 18.09 -14.71
N MET A 251 2.74 16.94 -14.65
CA MET A 251 2.45 15.91 -13.66
C MET A 251 2.73 16.39 -12.24
N ARG A 252 3.79 17.18 -12.02
CA ARG A 252 4.06 17.79 -10.69
C ARG A 252 2.98 18.81 -10.32
N GLU A 253 2.57 19.65 -11.27
CA GLU A 253 1.47 20.59 -11.05
C GLU A 253 0.13 19.88 -10.79
N PHE A 254 -0.08 18.74 -11.43
CA PHE A 254 -1.24 17.89 -11.20
C PHE A 254 -1.25 17.29 -9.78
N GLU A 255 -0.11 16.81 -9.28
CA GLU A 255 0.03 16.32 -7.90
C GLU A 255 -0.34 17.41 -6.87
N ASP A 256 0.15 18.64 -7.07
CA ASP A 256 -0.20 19.79 -6.22
C ASP A 256 -1.69 20.16 -6.33
N TYR A 257 -2.25 20.09 -7.53
CA TYR A 257 -3.68 20.33 -7.78
C TYR A 257 -4.57 19.31 -7.05
N VAL A 258 -4.23 18.02 -7.12
CA VAL A 258 -4.98 16.95 -6.41
C VAL A 258 -4.91 17.16 -4.91
N LYS A 259 -3.73 17.48 -4.36
CA LYS A 259 -3.57 17.75 -2.92
C LYS A 259 -4.46 18.90 -2.45
N GLN A 260 -4.49 20.01 -3.19
CA GLN A 260 -5.38 21.14 -2.88
C GLN A 260 -6.86 20.78 -2.95
N GLN A 261 -7.27 19.98 -3.93
CA GLN A 261 -8.68 19.56 -4.07
C GLN A 261 -9.12 18.63 -2.94
N VAL A 262 -8.25 17.72 -2.49
CA VAL A 262 -8.53 16.81 -1.36
C VAL A 262 -8.65 17.59 -0.05
N ASP A 263 -7.75 18.55 0.19
CA ASP A 263 -7.79 19.40 1.38
C ASP A 263 -9.07 20.24 1.42
N LYS A 264 -9.46 20.81 0.27
CA LYS A 264 -10.68 21.60 0.13
C LYS A 264 -11.95 20.76 0.30
N ALA A 265 -12.03 19.59 -0.34
CA ALA A 265 -13.15 18.68 -0.19
C ALA A 265 -13.32 18.19 1.27
N SER A 266 -12.20 17.91 1.94
CA SER A 266 -12.19 17.54 3.36
C SER A 266 -12.68 18.67 4.26
N ALA A 267 -12.25 19.91 4.00
CA ALA A 267 -12.72 21.10 4.72
C ALA A 267 -14.22 21.38 4.51
N GLU A 268 -14.72 21.24 3.27
CA GLU A 268 -16.14 21.41 2.95
C GLU A 268 -17.02 20.29 3.54
N GLN A 269 -16.51 19.06 3.58
CA GLN A 269 -17.19 17.93 4.22
C GLN A 269 -17.28 18.12 5.75
N MET A 270 -16.21 18.63 6.38
CA MET A 270 -16.23 19.02 7.80
C MET A 270 -17.22 20.16 8.08
N ALA A 271 -17.30 21.17 7.21
CA ALA A 271 -18.26 22.27 7.32
C ALA A 271 -19.71 21.80 7.15
N ARG A 272 -20.00 20.91 6.20
CA ARG A 272 -21.33 20.30 6.01
C ARG A 272 -21.73 19.39 7.18
N SER A 273 -20.78 18.62 7.72
CA SER A 273 -21.02 17.78 8.90
C SER A 273 -21.29 18.61 10.17
N ALA A 274 -20.62 19.76 10.33
CA ALA A 274 -20.89 20.70 11.40
C ALA A 274 -22.27 21.38 11.25
N ALA A 275 -22.67 21.74 10.04
CA ALA A 275 -23.98 22.33 9.75
C ALA A 275 -25.14 21.32 9.94
N SER A 276 -24.92 20.05 9.60
CA SER A 276 -25.91 18.97 9.78
C SER A 276 -26.11 18.54 11.24
N LYS A 277 -25.22 18.94 12.16
CA LYS A 277 -25.34 18.68 13.61
C LYS A 277 -26.08 19.80 14.38
N LEU A 278 -26.46 20.88 13.68
CA LEU A 278 -27.15 22.05 14.24
C LEU A 278 -28.63 22.13 13.84
N LEU A 279 -29.14 21.14 13.11
CA LEU A 279 -30.56 20.88 12.82
C LEU A 279 -31.00 19.62 13.58
#